data_AF-A0A961FAQ1-F1
#
_entry.id   AF-A0A961FAQ1-F1
#
_cell.length_a   1.000
_cell.length_b   1.000
_cell.length_c   1.000
_cell.angle_alpha   90.00
_cell.angle_beta   90.00
_cell.angle_gamma   90.00
#
_symmetry.space_group_name_H-M   'P 1'
#
loop_
_entity.id
_entity.type
_entity.pdbx_description
1 polymer ?
#
loop_
_entity_poly.entity_id
_entity_poly.type
_entity_poly.pdbx_seq_one_letter_code
_entity_poly.pdbx_strand_id
1 'polypeptide(L)'
;KGSKEEGYYLLERAKRTLRQVLPQEILKLLTDSKKNNGENIAKFRRCLPYFTEVIPEAAPCPISIITLSEHRKNSFKYLYDMLSRWLVPGHSMNVFQVHATDLIFGALDDQVYTFCEIVLVVDNQVLMDEIRRNLSVIRSQVIMGLGSAYYARKILEVKGLATDDRIAMLQEQMTYLIERMPNRFNQELFDEMQRFLISSTDSFKAKRTSRHLSRVVSLLYSFRRQLIERLSLNPDRRHIFVKIYKMPSESGNPSQILLGLVIGMSFLHKKEYFDSPHVSKAIEDILPDLSIVPDSFFTLTRDDERIKTFYVECRSNGQRVIPRNEILKLQNELPNIFQGYVERVLPPVFNPRNEEEIMRQIVSLGKEIRYVRDVPQVCITFDEQTHFQLSFIIVIVRVIKEDFNLEEKFIRTISSVQFVPDRTKILCTLRNKYPVQADVFHLLVDKSRFVRNDQSINLYKARQHIGVAISHVIGPYRDFNGGMISRQHEILENLKSHFDQTERFKPLMIETLFYNIMPAIMRNLLEESILVYLVRSIIQSSQNPPAEDIGHELSAQEFEGSLYCVISTDASYTLSAIDKAINSLDLQINHIAKTWMVHHERRYTGYLFYQTPRGAEKQIIETLSEILRSTT
;
A
#
# COMPACT_ATOMS: atom_id res chain seq x y z
N LYS A 1 55.45 -0.09 19.18
CA LYS A 1 56.75 -0.26 18.49
C LYS A 1 56.62 -1.23 17.31
N GLY A 2 55.95 -2.39 17.44
CA GLY A 2 55.71 -3.32 16.32
C GLY A 2 55.02 -2.73 15.07
N SER A 3 54.02 -1.84 15.20
CA SER A 3 53.30 -1.30 14.03
C SER A 3 54.12 -0.34 13.14
N LYS A 4 55.18 0.28 13.68
CA LYS A 4 56.08 1.16 12.88
C LYS A 4 57.12 0.35 12.10
N GLU A 5 57.59 -0.76 12.67
CA GLU A 5 58.55 -1.67 12.03
C GLU A 5 57.89 -2.46 10.91
N GLU A 6 56.65 -2.93 11.11
CA GLU A 6 55.85 -3.59 10.06
C GLU A 6 55.52 -2.64 8.89
N GLY A 7 55.11 -1.40 9.17
CA GLY A 7 54.86 -0.40 8.13
C GLY A 7 56.10 -0.07 7.30
N TYR A 8 57.27 0.00 7.93
CA TYR A 8 58.55 0.23 7.24
C TYR A 8 58.93 -0.95 6.35
N TYR A 9 58.78 -2.18 6.85
CA TYR A 9 59.04 -3.39 6.07
C TYR A 9 58.13 -3.50 4.83
N LEU A 10 56.83 -3.23 4.99
CA LEU A 10 55.85 -3.26 3.90
C LEU A 10 56.16 -2.19 2.84
N LEU A 11 56.55 -0.99 3.26
CA LEU A 11 56.94 0.09 2.35
C LEU A 11 58.23 -0.25 1.57
N GLU A 12 59.26 -0.77 2.23
CA GLU A 12 60.51 -1.16 1.56
C GLU A 12 60.31 -2.32 0.58
N ARG A 13 59.43 -3.28 0.92
CA ARG A 13 59.01 -4.33 -0.01
C ARG A 13 58.29 -3.74 -1.23
N ALA A 14 57.29 -2.88 -1.03
CA ALA A 14 56.57 -2.23 -2.13
C ALA A 14 57.52 -1.45 -3.04
N LYS A 15 58.47 -0.68 -2.48
CA LYS A 15 59.50 0.03 -3.26
C LYS A 15 60.37 -0.93 -4.08
N ARG A 16 60.82 -2.04 -3.47
CA ARG A 16 61.65 -3.04 -4.16
C ARG A 16 60.89 -3.67 -5.32
N THR A 17 59.66 -4.09 -5.10
CA THR A 17 58.82 -4.71 -6.14
C THR A 17 58.50 -3.71 -7.26
N LEU A 18 58.11 -2.48 -6.93
CA LEU A 18 57.84 -1.44 -7.94
C LEU A 18 59.07 -1.14 -8.81
N ARG A 19 60.29 -1.10 -8.22
CA ARG A 19 61.54 -0.91 -8.98
C ARG A 19 61.85 -2.05 -9.96
N GLN A 20 61.43 -3.27 -9.64
CA GLN A 20 61.67 -4.44 -10.49
C GLN A 20 60.64 -4.55 -11.62
N VAL A 21 59.43 -4.04 -11.40
CA VAL A 21 58.25 -4.42 -12.18
C VAL A 21 57.68 -3.26 -13.01
N LEU A 22 57.95 -2.00 -12.63
CA LEU A 22 57.57 -0.86 -13.44
C LEU A 22 58.54 -0.65 -14.61
N PRO A 23 58.06 -0.23 -15.79
CA PRO A 23 58.91 0.17 -16.91
C PRO A 23 59.90 1.25 -16.49
N GLN A 24 61.12 1.22 -17.04
CA GLN A 24 62.16 2.22 -16.75
C GLN A 24 61.71 3.65 -17.01
N GLU A 25 60.80 3.85 -17.96
CA GLU A 25 60.19 5.14 -18.28
C GLU A 25 59.35 5.68 -17.11
N ILE A 26 58.55 4.83 -16.46
CA ILE A 26 57.76 5.19 -15.28
C ILE A 26 58.69 5.44 -14.08
N LEU A 27 59.72 4.62 -13.90
CA LEU A 27 60.68 4.81 -12.82
C LEU A 27 61.45 6.13 -12.95
N LYS A 28 61.86 6.51 -14.17
CA LYS A 28 62.50 7.81 -14.43
C LYS A 28 61.58 8.97 -14.03
N LEU A 29 60.29 8.90 -14.39
CA LEU A 29 59.28 9.90 -13.99
C LEU A 29 59.13 10.01 -12.46
N LEU A 30 59.32 8.91 -11.73
CA LEU A 30 59.23 8.88 -10.26
C LEU A 30 60.49 9.39 -9.56
N THR A 31 61.66 9.32 -10.20
CA THR A 31 62.96 9.69 -9.61
C THR A 31 63.45 11.08 -9.96
N ASP A 32 62.94 11.70 -11.03
CA ASP A 32 63.34 13.05 -11.42
C ASP A 32 62.82 14.08 -10.40
N SER A 33 63.75 14.62 -9.60
CA SER A 33 63.50 15.52 -8.47
C SER A 33 63.24 16.99 -8.85
N LYS A 34 63.24 17.32 -10.14
CA LYS A 34 62.84 18.65 -10.60
C LYS A 34 61.32 18.72 -10.55
N LYS A 35 60.78 19.58 -9.67
CA LYS A 35 59.34 19.85 -9.51
C LYS A 35 58.62 19.77 -10.85
N ASN A 36 57.78 18.74 -10.94
CA ASN A 36 57.17 18.22 -12.15
C ASN A 36 56.37 19.26 -12.95
N ASN A 37 56.66 19.33 -14.25
CA ASN A 37 55.73 19.91 -15.22
C ASN A 37 54.46 19.05 -15.24
N GLY A 38 53.28 19.65 -15.30
CA GLY A 38 51.99 18.93 -15.35
C GLY A 38 51.90 17.85 -16.44
N GLU A 39 52.75 17.93 -17.46
CA GLU A 39 52.92 16.89 -18.48
C GLU A 39 53.43 15.54 -17.95
N ASN A 40 54.36 15.53 -17.00
CA ASN A 40 54.89 14.28 -16.42
C ASN A 40 53.83 13.56 -15.58
N ILE A 41 53.04 14.32 -14.82
CA ILE A 41 51.90 13.81 -14.06
C ILE A 41 50.85 13.24 -15.01
N ALA A 42 50.53 13.95 -16.09
CA ALA A 42 49.58 13.48 -17.10
C ALA A 42 50.07 12.20 -17.80
N LYS A 43 51.37 12.10 -18.11
CA LYS A 43 51.98 10.88 -18.67
C LYS A 43 51.89 9.71 -17.70
N PHE A 44 52.23 9.92 -16.42
CA PHE A 44 52.12 8.88 -15.39
C PHE A 44 50.68 8.38 -15.23
N ARG A 45 49.70 9.29 -15.13
CA ARG A 45 48.29 8.93 -14.99
C ARG A 45 47.73 8.18 -16.19
N ARG A 46 48.23 8.45 -17.41
CA ARG A 46 47.86 7.68 -18.62
C ARG A 46 48.32 6.22 -18.57
N CYS A 47 49.31 5.90 -17.76
CA CYS A 47 49.79 4.53 -17.56
C CYS A 47 48.99 3.76 -16.49
N LEU A 48 48.05 4.43 -15.81
CA LEU A 48 47.21 3.82 -14.79
C LEU A 48 45.81 3.48 -15.34
N PRO A 49 45.18 2.39 -14.87
CA PRO A 49 45.72 1.37 -13.97
C PRO A 49 46.79 0.51 -14.65
N TYR A 50 47.92 0.31 -13.97
CA TYR A 50 48.97 -0.58 -14.43
C TYR A 50 48.69 -2.00 -13.91
N PHE A 51 48.86 -2.99 -14.80
CA PHE A 51 48.71 -4.40 -14.51
C PHE A 51 49.85 -5.18 -15.16
N THR A 52 50.47 -6.05 -14.39
CA THR A 52 51.50 -6.97 -14.88
C THR A 52 51.54 -8.25 -14.05
N GLU A 53 52.21 -9.25 -14.59
CA GLU A 53 52.21 -10.61 -14.10
C GLU A 53 53.63 -11.19 -14.13
N VAL A 54 53.98 -11.97 -13.11
CA VAL A 54 55.19 -12.78 -13.05
C VAL A 54 54.75 -14.23 -13.01
N ILE A 55 54.83 -14.89 -14.16
CA ILE A 55 54.36 -16.27 -14.36
C ILE A 55 55.54 -17.13 -14.79
N PRO A 56 56.00 -18.09 -13.96
CA PRO A 56 57.03 -19.05 -14.33
C PRO A 56 56.59 -19.98 -15.48
N GLU A 57 57.57 -20.65 -16.10
CA GLU A 57 57.31 -21.51 -17.26
C GLU A 57 56.58 -22.82 -16.92
N ALA A 58 56.86 -23.40 -15.75
CA ALA A 58 56.35 -24.70 -15.32
C ALA A 58 55.74 -24.68 -13.91
N ALA A 59 54.66 -25.44 -13.71
CA ALA A 59 54.03 -25.71 -12.42
C ALA A 59 54.62 -26.97 -11.74
N PRO A 60 54.53 -27.14 -10.41
CA PRO A 60 53.87 -26.27 -9.45
C PRO A 60 54.70 -25.04 -9.10
N CYS A 61 54.08 -23.86 -9.13
CA CYS A 61 54.77 -22.62 -8.79
C CYS A 61 53.79 -21.52 -8.33
N PRO A 62 54.26 -20.57 -7.52
CA PRO A 62 53.51 -19.35 -7.28
C PRO A 62 53.58 -18.43 -8.51
N ILE A 63 52.45 -17.81 -8.86
CA ILE A 63 52.39 -16.69 -9.81
C ILE A 63 52.10 -15.40 -9.05
N SER A 64 52.70 -14.29 -9.45
CA SER A 64 52.45 -12.98 -8.83
C SER A 64 51.75 -12.06 -9.82
N ILE A 65 50.64 -11.47 -9.42
CA ILE A 65 49.90 -10.47 -10.19
C ILE A 65 49.99 -9.15 -9.45
N ILE A 66 50.48 -8.13 -10.16
CA ILE A 66 50.85 -6.84 -9.59
C ILE A 66 50.06 -5.73 -10.28
N THR A 67 49.47 -4.87 -9.48
CA THR A 67 48.71 -3.71 -9.95
C THR A 67 49.11 -2.43 -9.24
N LEU A 68 49.04 -1.33 -9.97
CA LEU A 68 49.15 0.03 -9.43
C LEU A 68 48.02 0.87 -10.02
N SER A 69 47.23 1.52 -9.16
CA SER A 69 46.13 2.39 -9.59
C SER A 69 46.01 3.61 -8.69
N GLU A 70 45.24 4.60 -9.12
CA GLU A 70 44.72 5.62 -8.20
C GLU A 70 43.91 4.94 -7.08
N HIS A 71 44.00 5.47 -5.86
CA HIS A 71 43.31 4.89 -4.72
C HIS A 71 41.80 4.97 -4.89
N ARG A 72 41.14 3.85 -4.61
CA ARG A 72 39.68 3.77 -4.61
C ARG A 72 39.21 2.81 -3.55
N LYS A 73 38.14 3.18 -2.85
CA LYS A 73 37.39 2.24 -2.00
C LYS A 73 37.04 0.98 -2.82
N ASN A 74 37.26 -0.19 -2.22
CA ASN A 74 36.95 -1.50 -2.79
C ASN A 74 37.73 -1.89 -4.08
N SER A 75 38.79 -1.18 -4.48
CA SER A 75 39.65 -1.61 -5.62
C SER A 75 40.32 -2.95 -5.32
N PHE A 76 40.83 -3.09 -4.11
CA PHE A 76 41.46 -4.30 -3.61
C PHE A 76 40.54 -5.51 -3.62
N LYS A 77 39.34 -5.39 -3.02
CA LYS A 77 38.34 -6.46 -3.00
C LYS A 77 37.97 -6.90 -4.43
N TYR A 78 37.72 -5.93 -5.32
CA TYR A 78 37.45 -6.22 -6.72
C TYR A 78 38.58 -7.02 -7.39
N LEU A 79 39.83 -6.60 -7.20
CA LEU A 79 40.99 -7.31 -7.73
C LEU A 79 41.10 -8.73 -7.16
N TYR A 80 40.94 -8.87 -5.84
CA TYR A 80 40.97 -10.15 -5.16
C TYR A 80 39.91 -11.10 -5.72
N ASP A 81 38.66 -10.66 -5.86
CA ASP A 81 37.59 -11.52 -6.37
C ASP A 81 37.82 -11.88 -7.85
N MET A 82 38.28 -10.92 -8.67
CA MET A 82 38.66 -11.15 -10.08
C MET A 82 39.70 -12.23 -10.25
N LEU A 83 40.71 -12.27 -9.38
CA LEU A 83 41.80 -13.24 -9.48
C LEU A 83 41.49 -14.56 -8.77
N SER A 84 40.84 -14.51 -7.61
CA SER A 84 40.56 -15.71 -6.82
C SER A 84 39.40 -16.53 -7.37
N ARG A 85 38.34 -15.90 -7.91
CA ARG A 85 37.11 -16.61 -8.31
C ARG A 85 36.92 -16.75 -9.81
N TRP A 86 37.51 -15.84 -10.59
CA TRP A 86 37.18 -15.70 -12.01
C TRP A 86 38.38 -15.77 -12.96
N LEU A 87 39.61 -15.93 -12.44
CA LEU A 87 40.79 -16.14 -13.28
C LEU A 87 40.68 -17.45 -14.08
N VAL A 88 40.12 -18.49 -13.46
CA VAL A 88 39.81 -19.77 -14.10
C VAL A 88 38.31 -20.05 -13.89
N PRO A 89 37.50 -20.08 -14.95
CA PRO A 89 36.05 -20.31 -14.84
C PRO A 89 35.72 -21.62 -14.11
N GLY A 90 34.91 -21.53 -13.06
CA GLY A 90 34.49 -22.70 -12.27
C GLY A 90 35.53 -23.22 -11.28
N HIS A 91 36.69 -22.58 -11.16
CA HIS A 91 37.76 -22.98 -10.24
C HIS A 91 38.21 -21.80 -9.36
N SER A 92 38.17 -21.99 -8.05
CA SER A 92 38.68 -20.99 -7.10
C SER A 92 40.19 -21.15 -6.96
N MET A 93 40.95 -20.10 -7.25
CA MET A 93 42.40 -20.08 -7.10
C MET A 93 42.78 -20.01 -5.62
N ASN A 94 43.84 -20.74 -5.25
CA ASN A 94 44.42 -20.66 -3.92
C ASN A 94 45.33 -19.43 -3.80
N VAL A 95 44.96 -18.48 -2.95
CA VAL A 95 45.71 -17.24 -2.75
C VAL A 95 46.74 -17.45 -1.63
N PHE A 96 48.01 -17.55 -2.00
CA PHE A 96 49.12 -17.75 -1.06
C PHE A 96 49.41 -16.50 -0.25
N GLN A 97 49.49 -15.36 -0.94
CA GLN A 97 49.85 -14.10 -0.31
C GLN A 97 49.06 -12.97 -0.96
N VAL A 98 48.62 -12.03 -0.12
CA VAL A 98 48.12 -10.75 -0.59
C VAL A 98 48.85 -9.62 0.12
N HIS A 99 49.27 -8.63 -0.66
CA HIS A 99 49.92 -7.44 -0.16
C HIS A 99 49.32 -6.22 -0.86
N ALA A 100 48.62 -5.38 -0.09
CA ALA A 100 48.07 -4.12 -0.58
C ALA A 100 48.59 -2.98 0.30
N THR A 101 48.99 -1.88 -0.31
CA THR A 101 49.48 -0.70 0.42
C THR A 101 49.11 0.56 -0.34
N ASP A 102 48.59 1.54 0.40
CA ASP A 102 48.33 2.88 -0.11
C ASP A 102 49.60 3.73 0.03
N LEU A 103 49.97 4.39 -1.07
CA LEU A 103 51.23 5.09 -1.24
C LEU A 103 50.97 6.51 -1.74
N ILE A 104 51.83 7.45 -1.37
CA ILE A 104 51.88 8.78 -1.97
C ILE A 104 53.25 8.92 -2.64
N PHE A 105 53.26 9.30 -3.92
CA PHE A 105 54.49 9.59 -4.62
C PHE A 105 54.82 11.07 -4.44
N GLY A 106 55.43 11.43 -3.31
CA GLY A 106 55.68 12.83 -2.95
C GLY A 106 56.51 13.65 -3.95
N ALA A 107 57.18 13.02 -4.92
CA ALA A 107 57.81 13.70 -6.05
C ALA A 107 56.82 14.08 -7.17
N LEU A 108 55.75 13.30 -7.37
CA LEU A 108 54.74 13.46 -8.43
C LEU A 108 53.59 14.38 -8.02
N ASP A 109 52.79 13.96 -7.04
CA ASP A 109 51.63 14.68 -6.53
C ASP A 109 51.20 14.16 -5.15
N ASP A 110 50.27 14.87 -4.52
CA ASP A 110 49.70 14.50 -3.21
C ASP A 110 48.55 13.48 -3.31
N GLN A 111 48.38 12.83 -4.47
CA GLN A 111 47.35 11.81 -4.65
C GLN A 111 47.77 10.50 -4.00
N VAL A 112 46.77 9.77 -3.49
CA VAL A 112 46.97 8.43 -2.94
C VAL A 112 46.81 7.41 -4.06
N TYR A 113 47.78 6.50 -4.16
CA TYR A 113 47.77 5.38 -5.10
C TYR A 113 47.74 4.07 -4.33
N THR A 114 47.06 3.06 -4.86
CA THR A 114 47.04 1.73 -4.27
C THR A 114 47.95 0.81 -5.07
N PHE A 115 48.96 0.27 -4.41
CA PHE A 115 49.76 -0.84 -4.90
C PHE A 115 49.18 -2.15 -4.36
N CYS A 116 49.03 -3.14 -5.22
CA CYS A 116 48.60 -4.47 -4.81
C CYS A 116 49.39 -5.57 -5.53
N GLU A 117 49.84 -6.55 -4.76
CA GLU A 117 50.44 -7.81 -5.21
C GLU A 117 49.57 -8.96 -4.68
N ILE A 118 49.11 -9.83 -5.57
CA ILE A 118 48.37 -11.05 -5.23
C ILE A 118 49.17 -12.24 -5.78
N VAL A 119 49.60 -13.12 -4.89
CA VAL A 119 50.34 -14.34 -5.21
C VAL A 119 49.40 -15.53 -5.14
N LEU A 120 49.25 -16.24 -6.26
CA LEU A 120 48.40 -17.43 -6.39
C LEU A 120 49.26 -18.68 -6.50
N VAL A 121 48.83 -19.78 -5.89
CA VAL A 121 49.48 -21.09 -6.07
C VAL A 121 48.89 -21.78 -7.28
N VAL A 122 49.75 -22.31 -8.16
CA VAL A 122 49.35 -23.13 -9.29
C VAL A 122 49.89 -24.54 -9.09
N ASP A 123 49.00 -25.51 -8.91
CA ASP A 123 49.38 -26.88 -8.50
C ASP A 123 49.83 -27.77 -9.65
N ASN A 124 49.37 -27.50 -10.88
CA ASN A 124 49.64 -28.34 -12.04
C ASN A 124 49.69 -27.55 -13.35
N GLN A 125 50.25 -28.17 -14.40
CA GLN A 125 50.48 -27.53 -15.69
C GLN A 125 49.17 -27.22 -16.44
N VAL A 126 48.12 -28.03 -16.26
CA VAL A 126 46.82 -27.81 -16.91
C VAL A 126 46.20 -26.48 -16.44
N LEU A 127 46.22 -26.24 -15.13
CA LEU A 127 45.76 -25.00 -14.53
C LEU A 127 46.60 -23.81 -14.99
N MET A 128 47.92 -23.98 -15.12
CA MET A 128 48.81 -22.95 -15.67
C MET A 128 48.41 -22.53 -17.09
N ASP A 129 48.09 -23.50 -17.95
CA ASP A 129 47.70 -23.23 -19.33
C ASP A 129 46.29 -22.59 -19.43
N GLU A 130 45.38 -22.90 -18.49
CA GLU A 130 44.10 -22.19 -18.36
C GLU A 130 44.27 -20.73 -17.93
N ILE A 131 45.13 -20.48 -16.94
CA ILE A 131 45.44 -19.12 -16.50
C ILE A 131 45.99 -18.31 -17.67
N ARG A 132 46.97 -18.83 -18.42
CA ARG A 132 47.54 -18.14 -19.59
C ARG A 132 46.49 -17.79 -20.65
N ARG A 133 45.54 -18.70 -20.90
CA ARG A 133 44.43 -18.46 -21.85
C ARG A 133 43.49 -17.36 -21.39
N ASN A 134 43.17 -17.29 -20.10
CA ASN A 134 42.18 -16.35 -19.56
C ASN A 134 42.78 -15.00 -19.13
N LEU A 135 44.09 -14.94 -18.89
CA LEU A 135 44.74 -13.80 -18.26
C LEU A 135 44.57 -12.51 -19.07
N SER A 136 44.62 -12.57 -20.39
CA SER A 136 44.44 -11.38 -21.25
C SER A 136 43.07 -10.74 -21.06
N VAL A 137 42.00 -11.56 -20.99
CA VAL A 137 40.63 -11.10 -20.76
C VAL A 137 40.47 -10.55 -19.34
N ILE A 138 41.02 -11.26 -18.36
CA ILE A 138 40.96 -10.85 -16.95
C ILE A 138 41.74 -9.56 -16.73
N ARG A 139 42.91 -9.41 -17.36
CA ARG A 139 43.71 -8.18 -17.35
C ARG A 139 42.89 -6.99 -17.84
N SER A 140 42.23 -7.10 -19.00
CA SER A 140 41.38 -6.02 -19.51
C SER A 140 40.23 -5.69 -18.55
N GLN A 141 39.59 -6.70 -17.95
CA GLN A 141 38.51 -6.50 -16.97
C GLN A 141 39.01 -5.85 -15.68
N VAL A 142 40.16 -6.27 -15.18
CA VAL A 142 40.80 -5.69 -14.00
C VAL A 142 41.17 -4.24 -14.25
N ILE A 143 41.83 -3.92 -15.37
CA ILE A 143 42.18 -2.54 -15.73
C ILE A 143 40.93 -1.66 -15.83
N MET A 144 39.88 -2.10 -16.54
CA MET A 144 38.63 -1.35 -16.64
C MET A 144 37.99 -1.12 -15.27
N GLY A 145 37.96 -2.15 -14.43
CA GLY A 145 37.33 -2.09 -13.11
C GLY A 145 38.13 -1.30 -12.08
N LEU A 146 39.46 -1.34 -12.11
CA LEU A 146 40.31 -0.49 -11.27
C LEU A 146 40.18 0.98 -11.69
N GLY A 147 40.10 1.26 -12.99
CA GLY A 147 39.95 2.61 -13.52
C GLY A 147 38.55 3.22 -13.33
N SER A 148 37.52 2.40 -13.10
CA SER A 148 36.14 2.90 -12.93
C SER A 148 35.28 2.02 -12.03
N ALA A 149 34.69 2.64 -10.99
CA ALA A 149 33.68 1.99 -10.14
C ALA A 149 32.44 1.56 -10.94
N TYR A 150 32.14 2.25 -12.05
CA TYR A 150 31.03 1.84 -12.92
C TYR A 150 31.34 0.50 -13.62
N TYR A 151 32.54 0.35 -14.20
CA TYR A 151 32.92 -0.87 -14.90
C TYR A 151 33.12 -2.05 -13.95
N ALA A 152 33.77 -1.85 -12.80
CA ALA A 152 33.90 -2.90 -11.79
C ALA A 152 32.53 -3.49 -11.41
N ARG A 153 31.56 -2.62 -11.13
CA ARG A 153 30.18 -3.02 -10.79
C ARG A 153 29.51 -3.79 -11.93
N LYS A 154 29.59 -3.30 -13.16
CA LYS A 154 28.98 -3.95 -14.33
C LYS A 154 29.59 -5.33 -14.61
N ILE A 155 30.91 -5.47 -14.45
CA ILE A 155 31.62 -6.75 -14.65
C ILE A 155 31.20 -7.76 -13.58
N LEU A 156 31.15 -7.34 -12.31
CA LEU A 156 30.69 -8.19 -11.21
C LEU A 156 29.22 -8.60 -11.36
N GLU A 157 28.35 -7.68 -11.80
CA GLU A 157 26.94 -7.98 -12.07
C GLU A 157 26.77 -9.08 -13.13
N VAL A 158 27.57 -9.05 -14.20
CA VAL A 158 27.55 -10.08 -15.25
C VAL A 158 28.13 -11.42 -14.77
N LYS A 159 29.17 -11.38 -13.91
CA LYS A 159 29.84 -12.58 -13.40
C LYS A 159 29.11 -13.30 -12.26
N GLY A 160 27.98 -12.75 -11.80
CA GLY A 160 27.15 -13.32 -10.75
C GLY A 160 27.75 -13.06 -9.36
N LEU A 161 27.19 -12.06 -8.67
CA LEU A 161 27.55 -11.75 -7.29
C LEU A 161 26.83 -12.65 -6.29
N ALA A 162 27.53 -13.00 -5.21
CA ALA A 162 26.91 -13.57 -4.02
C ALA A 162 25.90 -12.57 -3.41
N THR A 163 24.91 -13.07 -2.67
CA THR A 163 23.84 -12.25 -2.06
C THR A 163 24.42 -11.14 -1.17
N ASP A 164 25.44 -11.44 -0.39
CA ASP A 164 26.11 -10.48 0.50
C ASP A 164 26.83 -9.37 -0.27
N ASP A 165 27.43 -9.71 -1.42
CA ASP A 165 28.09 -8.73 -2.28
C ASP A 165 27.06 -7.76 -2.92
N ARG A 166 25.85 -8.24 -3.22
CA ARG A 166 24.76 -7.38 -3.71
C ARG A 166 24.26 -6.43 -2.63
N ILE A 167 24.17 -6.89 -1.38
CA ILE A 167 23.79 -6.04 -0.24
C ILE A 167 24.86 -4.96 -0.03
N ALA A 168 26.15 -5.32 -0.11
CA ALA A 168 27.25 -4.36 0.00
C ALA A 168 27.21 -3.30 -1.13
N MET A 169 26.92 -3.70 -2.37
CA MET A 169 26.71 -2.74 -3.47
C MET A 169 25.50 -1.85 -3.24
N LEU A 170 24.43 -2.38 -2.66
CA LEU A 170 23.23 -1.61 -2.38
C LEU A 170 23.52 -0.57 -1.28
N GLN A 171 24.25 -0.95 -0.22
CA GLN A 171 24.75 -0.03 0.80
C GLN A 171 25.63 1.07 0.20
N GLU A 172 26.58 0.74 -0.68
CA GLU A 172 27.42 1.72 -1.37
C GLU A 172 26.58 2.71 -2.19
N GLN A 173 25.52 2.23 -2.85
CA GLN A 173 24.59 3.09 -3.58
C GLN A 173 23.78 3.99 -2.64
N MET A 174 23.36 3.51 -1.46
CA MET A 174 22.70 4.35 -0.45
C MET A 174 23.65 5.44 0.06
N THR A 175 24.89 5.09 0.41
CA THR A 175 25.93 6.06 0.82
C THR A 175 26.12 7.13 -0.24
N TYR A 176 26.24 6.72 -1.50
CA TYR A 176 26.39 7.65 -2.63
C TYR A 176 25.19 8.61 -2.76
N LEU A 177 23.96 8.14 -2.55
CA LEU A 177 22.76 8.99 -2.60
C LEU A 177 22.73 10.01 -1.45
N ILE A 178 23.17 9.61 -0.25
CA ILE A 178 23.28 10.50 0.92
C ILE A 178 24.35 11.58 0.67
N GLU A 179 25.53 11.19 0.20
CA GLU A 179 26.63 12.13 -0.09
C GLU A 179 26.26 13.11 -1.22
N ARG A 180 25.62 12.63 -2.28
CA ARG A 180 25.31 13.45 -3.47
C ARG A 180 24.06 14.31 -3.29
N MET A 181 23.09 13.88 -2.50
CA MET A 181 21.80 14.57 -2.32
C MET A 181 21.39 14.61 -0.83
N PRO A 182 22.18 15.27 0.04
CA PRO A 182 21.97 15.26 1.49
C PRO A 182 20.64 15.88 1.93
N ASN A 183 20.09 16.83 1.16
CA ASN A 183 18.79 17.43 1.45
C ASN A 183 17.64 16.42 1.26
N ARG A 184 17.81 15.45 0.35
CA ARG A 184 16.79 14.44 0.04
C ARG A 184 16.97 13.17 0.85
N PHE A 185 18.19 12.72 1.06
CA PHE A 185 18.51 11.44 1.70
C PHE A 185 19.40 11.66 2.94
N ASN A 186 18.99 11.05 4.07
CA ASN A 186 19.73 11.03 5.32
C ASN A 186 20.07 9.58 5.73
N GLN A 187 20.63 9.39 6.93
CA GLN A 187 21.01 8.07 7.44
C GLN A 187 19.81 7.10 7.59
N GLU A 188 18.58 7.58 7.76
CA GLU A 188 17.37 6.73 7.84
C GLU A 188 17.09 5.98 6.52
N LEU A 189 17.75 6.37 5.42
CA LEU A 189 17.71 5.60 4.17
C LEU A 189 18.23 4.16 4.38
N PHE A 190 19.20 3.95 5.28
CA PHE A 190 19.68 2.61 5.63
C PHE A 190 18.62 1.79 6.38
N ASP A 191 17.81 2.43 7.23
CA ASP A 191 16.70 1.75 7.90
C ASP A 191 15.62 1.32 6.91
N GLU A 192 15.33 2.16 5.91
CA GLU A 192 14.38 1.83 4.85
C GLU A 192 14.91 0.70 3.96
N MET A 193 16.22 0.72 3.66
CA MET A 193 16.90 -0.38 2.99
C MET A 193 16.76 -1.69 3.76
N GLN A 194 17.04 -1.70 5.06
CA GLN A 194 16.98 -2.91 5.88
C GLN A 194 15.56 -3.47 5.93
N ARG A 195 14.55 -2.61 6.12
CA ARG A 195 13.14 -3.00 6.09
C ARG A 195 12.76 -3.59 4.73
N PHE A 196 13.18 -2.97 3.63
CA PHE A 196 12.98 -3.52 2.29
C PHE A 196 13.60 -4.91 2.13
N LEU A 197 14.82 -5.13 2.62
CA LEU A 197 15.50 -6.43 2.51
C LEU A 197 14.79 -7.54 3.31
N ILE A 198 14.14 -7.18 4.42
CA ILE A 198 13.33 -8.10 5.24
C ILE A 198 11.97 -8.37 4.59
N SER A 199 11.30 -7.34 4.06
CA SER A 199 9.97 -7.45 3.47
C SER A 199 9.95 -8.10 2.09
N SER A 200 11.08 -8.08 1.36
CA SER A 200 11.17 -8.67 0.02
C SER A 200 11.66 -10.11 0.04
N THR A 201 11.09 -10.95 -0.82
CA THR A 201 11.44 -12.38 -0.93
C THR A 201 12.83 -12.57 -1.53
N ASP A 202 13.49 -13.67 -1.17
CA ASP A 202 14.80 -14.02 -1.74
C ASP A 202 14.71 -14.30 -3.25
N SER A 203 13.58 -14.86 -3.70
CA SER A 203 13.29 -15.06 -5.13
C SER A 203 13.24 -13.72 -5.88
N PHE A 204 12.62 -12.69 -5.30
CA PHE A 204 12.59 -11.35 -5.87
C PHE A 204 14.00 -10.72 -5.93
N LYS A 205 14.72 -10.72 -4.80
CA LYS A 205 16.08 -10.14 -4.70
C LYS A 205 17.09 -10.81 -5.64
N ALA A 206 17.01 -12.14 -5.79
CA ALA A 206 17.91 -12.91 -6.63
C ALA A 206 17.80 -12.54 -8.12
N LYS A 207 16.60 -12.19 -8.58
CA LYS A 207 16.31 -11.90 -10.00
C LYS A 207 16.49 -10.43 -10.38
N ARG A 208 16.85 -9.54 -9.46
CA ARG A 208 16.96 -8.10 -9.71
C ARG A 208 18.38 -7.58 -9.52
N THR A 209 18.71 -6.54 -10.27
CA THR A 209 20.02 -5.86 -10.18
C THR A 209 20.08 -4.98 -8.93
N SER A 210 21.29 -4.77 -8.40
CA SER A 210 21.50 -3.85 -7.26
C SER A 210 20.97 -2.44 -7.53
N ARG A 211 21.10 -1.97 -8.77
CA ARG A 211 20.56 -0.68 -9.24
C ARG A 211 19.04 -0.62 -9.18
N HIS A 212 18.38 -1.72 -9.52
CA HIS A 212 16.92 -1.77 -9.45
C HIS A 212 16.46 -1.71 -8.00
N LEU A 213 17.05 -2.56 -7.15
CA LEU A 213 16.75 -2.59 -5.71
C LEU A 213 17.03 -1.23 -5.04
N SER A 214 18.15 -0.56 -5.35
CA SER A 214 18.43 0.78 -4.81
C SER A 214 17.42 1.82 -5.25
N ARG A 215 16.97 1.77 -6.51
CA ARG A 215 15.92 2.66 -7.03
C ARG A 215 14.62 2.45 -6.26
N VAL A 216 14.22 1.21 -6.02
CA VAL A 216 13.03 0.87 -5.24
C VAL A 216 13.13 1.46 -3.83
N VAL A 217 14.21 1.16 -3.10
CA VAL A 217 14.45 1.69 -1.75
C VAL A 217 14.42 3.22 -1.73
N SER A 218 15.10 3.87 -2.66
CA SER A 218 15.16 5.33 -2.73
C SER A 218 13.78 5.98 -2.98
N LEU A 219 12.93 5.34 -3.78
CA LEU A 219 11.58 5.83 -4.08
C LEU A 219 10.64 5.62 -2.88
N LEU A 220 10.70 4.46 -2.23
CA LEU A 220 9.91 4.17 -1.02
C LEU A 220 10.24 5.15 0.09
N TYR A 221 11.54 5.37 0.34
CA TYR A 221 12.01 6.38 1.29
C TYR A 221 11.54 7.79 0.94
N SER A 222 11.67 8.19 -0.34
CA SER A 222 11.25 9.52 -0.79
C SER A 222 9.74 9.75 -0.65
N PHE A 223 8.95 8.72 -0.93
CA PHE A 223 7.49 8.76 -0.77
C PHE A 223 7.11 8.86 0.71
N ARG A 224 7.77 8.09 1.56
CA ARG A 224 7.56 8.15 3.00
C ARG A 224 7.81 9.54 3.55
N ARG A 225 8.98 10.15 3.27
CA ARG A 225 9.28 11.52 3.73
C ARG A 225 8.25 12.54 3.25
N GLN A 226 7.86 12.46 1.98
CA GLN A 226 6.83 13.36 1.43
C GLN A 226 5.47 13.16 2.11
N LEU A 227 5.09 11.92 2.42
CA LEU A 227 3.83 11.64 3.13
C LEU A 227 3.86 12.17 4.56
N ILE A 228 4.98 12.02 5.28
CA ILE A 228 5.15 12.57 6.64
C ILE A 228 5.00 14.10 6.60
N GLU A 229 5.71 14.76 5.68
CA GLU A 229 5.64 16.21 5.52
C GLU A 229 4.20 16.67 5.19
N ARG A 230 3.54 16.00 4.24
CA ARG A 230 2.16 16.34 3.85
C ARG A 230 1.13 16.08 4.95
N LEU A 231 1.30 15.01 5.73
CA LEU A 231 0.46 14.73 6.88
C LEU A 231 0.67 15.73 8.02
N SER A 232 1.89 16.27 8.17
CA SER A 232 2.13 17.32 9.16
C SER A 232 1.43 18.64 8.80
N LEU A 233 1.33 18.94 7.50
CA LEU A 233 0.65 20.15 6.99
C LEU A 233 -0.87 19.98 6.93
N ASN A 234 -1.35 18.79 6.56
CA ASN A 234 -2.78 18.49 6.37
C ASN A 234 -3.09 17.08 6.92
N PRO A 235 -3.29 16.92 8.24
CA PRO A 235 -3.45 15.62 8.90
C PRO A 235 -4.78 14.92 8.57
N ASP A 236 -5.80 15.68 8.20
CA ASP A 236 -7.15 15.17 7.88
C ASP A 236 -7.32 14.81 6.40
N ARG A 237 -6.27 14.98 5.59
CA ARG A 237 -6.28 14.73 4.15
C ARG A 237 -5.54 13.44 3.78
N ARG A 238 -6.08 12.70 2.82
CA ARG A 238 -5.43 11.47 2.33
C ARG A 238 -4.45 11.84 1.23
N HIS A 239 -3.19 11.52 1.45
CA HIS A 239 -2.12 11.76 0.49
C HIS A 239 -1.76 10.43 -0.18
N ILE A 240 -1.87 10.38 -1.50
CA ILE A 240 -1.51 9.21 -2.32
C ILE A 240 -0.51 9.63 -3.38
N PHE A 241 0.61 8.92 -3.47
CA PHE A 241 1.63 9.08 -4.49
C PHE A 241 1.81 7.80 -5.26
N VAL A 242 1.89 7.90 -6.58
CA VAL A 242 2.13 6.76 -7.47
C VAL A 242 3.27 7.10 -8.41
N LYS A 243 4.27 6.22 -8.49
CA LYS A 243 5.34 6.29 -9.49
C LYS A 243 5.39 5.01 -10.29
N ILE A 244 5.35 5.15 -11.60
CA ILE A 244 5.42 4.02 -12.55
C ILE A 244 6.67 4.17 -13.40
N TYR A 245 7.40 3.08 -13.61
CA TYR A 245 8.55 3.06 -14.52
C TYR A 245 8.72 1.69 -15.19
N LYS A 246 9.33 1.71 -16.38
CA LYS A 246 9.65 0.50 -17.15
C LYS A 246 10.93 -0.15 -16.64
N MET A 247 10.97 -1.48 -16.66
CA MET A 247 12.17 -2.27 -16.42
C MET A 247 12.22 -3.53 -17.30
N PRO A 248 13.41 -4.05 -17.62
CA PRO A 248 13.54 -5.29 -18.37
C PRO A 248 13.02 -6.50 -17.57
N SER A 249 12.43 -7.47 -18.27
CA SER A 249 11.95 -8.73 -17.69
C SER A 249 13.08 -9.67 -17.24
N GLU A 250 12.72 -10.59 -16.35
CA GLU A 250 13.55 -11.64 -15.74
C GLU A 250 14.23 -12.57 -16.73
N SER A 251 13.59 -12.81 -17.88
CA SER A 251 13.96 -13.88 -18.81
C SER A 251 15.16 -13.57 -19.69
N GLY A 252 15.86 -12.45 -19.46
CA GLY A 252 16.94 -11.98 -20.35
C GLY A 252 16.44 -11.65 -21.76
N ASN A 253 15.13 -11.70 -22.01
CA ASN A 253 14.51 -11.38 -23.27
C ASN A 253 14.23 -9.87 -23.31
N PRO A 254 15.01 -9.07 -24.06
CA PRO A 254 14.89 -7.60 -24.07
C PRO A 254 13.53 -7.11 -24.58
N SER A 255 12.76 -7.98 -25.23
CA SER A 255 11.43 -7.70 -25.78
C SER A 255 10.34 -7.61 -24.71
N GLN A 256 10.57 -8.16 -23.52
CA GLN A 256 9.58 -8.23 -22.47
C GLN A 256 9.88 -7.16 -21.40
N ILE A 257 9.00 -6.16 -21.29
CA ILE A 257 9.15 -5.01 -20.38
C ILE A 257 8.11 -5.12 -19.27
N LEU A 258 8.57 -5.02 -18.02
CA LEU A 258 7.73 -4.95 -16.82
C LEU A 258 7.50 -3.49 -16.41
N LEU A 259 6.39 -3.24 -15.72
CA LEU A 259 6.13 -1.97 -15.04
C LEU A 259 6.34 -2.14 -13.54
N GLY A 260 7.22 -1.33 -12.96
CA GLY A 260 7.37 -1.20 -11.52
C GLY A 260 6.50 -0.06 -11.03
N LEU A 261 5.61 -0.36 -10.10
CA LEU A 261 4.75 0.60 -9.42
C LEU A 261 5.24 0.77 -7.98
N VAL A 262 5.59 1.99 -7.61
CA VAL A 262 5.81 2.39 -6.21
C VAL A 262 4.61 3.23 -5.81
N ILE A 263 3.98 2.87 -4.70
CA ILE A 263 2.79 3.53 -4.19
C ILE A 263 3.08 3.98 -2.75
N GLY A 264 2.73 5.21 -2.41
CA GLY A 264 2.80 5.71 -1.06
C GLY A 264 1.43 6.25 -0.68
N MET A 265 0.90 5.86 0.47
CA MET A 265 -0.43 6.27 0.90
C MET A 265 -0.48 6.55 2.39
N SER A 266 -1.18 7.62 2.76
CA SER A 266 -1.61 7.85 4.13
C SER A 266 -2.99 7.25 4.42
N PHE A 267 -3.22 6.90 5.68
CA PHE A 267 -4.47 6.39 6.21
C PHE A 267 -5.02 7.37 7.23
N LEU A 268 -6.28 7.75 7.08
CA LEU A 268 -6.92 8.72 7.98
C LEU A 268 -7.33 8.06 9.29
N HIS A 269 -7.67 6.78 9.24
CA HIS A 269 -8.11 6.00 10.40
C HIS A 269 -7.31 4.72 10.56
N LYS A 270 -7.09 4.30 11.81
CA LYS A 270 -6.36 3.06 12.15
C LYS A 270 -6.98 1.79 11.55
N LYS A 271 -8.26 1.83 11.14
CA LYS A 271 -9.04 0.68 10.64
C LYS A 271 -9.22 0.69 9.12
N GLU A 272 -8.48 1.52 8.41
CA GLU A 272 -8.48 1.49 6.96
C GLU A 272 -7.52 0.41 6.44
N TYR A 273 -7.95 -0.31 5.42
CA TYR A 273 -7.24 -1.44 4.83
C TYR A 273 -7.07 -1.24 3.33
N PHE A 274 -5.89 -1.58 2.84
CA PHE A 274 -5.52 -1.51 1.44
C PHE A 274 -4.32 -2.44 1.23
N ASP A 275 -4.41 -3.28 0.20
CA ASP A 275 -3.51 -4.42 -0.02
C ASP A 275 -3.54 -4.90 -1.48
N SER A 276 -2.73 -5.92 -1.81
CA SER A 276 -2.52 -6.44 -3.17
C SER A 276 -3.79 -6.63 -4.02
N PRO A 277 -4.91 -7.20 -3.51
CA PRO A 277 -6.13 -7.37 -4.32
C PRO A 277 -6.72 -6.05 -4.81
N HIS A 278 -6.62 -4.99 -3.99
CA HIS A 278 -7.10 -3.64 -4.34
C HIS A 278 -6.25 -3.04 -5.45
N VAL A 279 -4.93 -3.26 -5.38
CA VAL A 279 -4.00 -2.79 -6.42
C VAL A 279 -4.23 -3.54 -7.73
N SER A 280 -4.42 -4.87 -7.70
CA SER A 280 -4.71 -5.67 -8.90
C SER A 280 -5.96 -5.15 -9.59
N LYS A 281 -7.06 -5.02 -8.84
CA LYS A 281 -8.34 -4.62 -9.41
C LYS A 281 -8.32 -3.19 -9.94
N ALA A 282 -7.71 -2.25 -9.23
CA ALA A 282 -7.57 -0.87 -9.71
C ALA A 282 -6.74 -0.77 -11.00
N ILE A 283 -5.77 -1.66 -11.19
CA ILE A 283 -5.00 -1.73 -12.44
C ILE A 283 -5.82 -2.38 -13.55
N GLU A 284 -6.54 -3.47 -13.26
CA GLU A 284 -7.44 -4.16 -14.18
C GLU A 284 -8.57 -3.25 -14.69
N ASP A 285 -9.12 -2.39 -13.84
CA ASP A 285 -10.16 -1.41 -14.21
C ASP A 285 -9.68 -0.41 -15.26
N ILE A 286 -8.41 0.02 -15.19
CA ILE A 286 -7.84 0.97 -16.16
C ILE A 286 -7.35 0.22 -17.40
N LEU A 287 -6.67 -0.92 -17.21
CA LEU A 287 -6.03 -1.73 -18.24
C LEU A 287 -6.21 -3.23 -17.93
N PRO A 288 -7.26 -3.88 -18.49
CA PRO A 288 -7.57 -5.29 -18.24
C PRO A 288 -6.48 -6.28 -18.66
N ASP A 289 -5.59 -5.87 -19.58
CA ASP A 289 -4.52 -6.71 -20.11
C ASP A 289 -3.30 -6.82 -19.18
N LEU A 290 -3.32 -6.15 -18.03
CA LEU A 290 -2.24 -6.16 -17.05
C LEU A 290 -2.50 -7.19 -15.94
N SER A 291 -1.46 -7.95 -15.59
CA SER A 291 -1.45 -8.82 -14.42
C SER A 291 -0.28 -8.50 -13.50
N ILE A 292 -0.48 -8.68 -12.20
CA ILE A 292 0.59 -8.59 -11.20
C ILE A 292 1.56 -9.76 -11.37
N VAL A 293 2.86 -9.48 -11.27
CA VAL A 293 3.90 -10.50 -11.25
C VAL A 293 3.88 -11.19 -9.87
N PRO A 294 3.81 -12.54 -9.80
CA PRO A 294 3.88 -13.26 -8.54
C PRO A 294 5.13 -12.91 -7.74
N ASP A 295 5.01 -12.88 -6.41
CA ASP A 295 6.08 -12.55 -5.46
C ASP A 295 6.69 -11.14 -5.59
N SER A 296 6.09 -10.26 -6.40
CA SER A 296 6.57 -8.88 -6.58
C SER A 296 5.94 -7.86 -5.63
N PHE A 297 4.83 -8.23 -4.97
CA PHE A 297 4.11 -7.34 -4.08
C PHE A 297 4.71 -7.34 -2.67
N PHE A 298 5.06 -6.18 -2.16
CA PHE A 298 5.44 -6.03 -0.75
C PHE A 298 5.00 -4.69 -0.18
N THR A 299 4.78 -4.72 1.15
CA THR A 299 4.28 -3.59 1.92
C THR A 299 5.28 -3.24 3.00
N LEU A 300 5.60 -1.96 3.11
CA LEU A 300 6.48 -1.39 4.12
C LEU A 300 5.67 -0.46 5.02
N THR A 301 5.61 -0.83 6.29
CA THR A 301 4.93 -0.10 7.37
C THR A 301 5.94 0.08 8.51
N ARG A 302 5.90 1.22 9.22
CA ARG A 302 6.51 1.30 10.57
C ARG A 302 5.37 1.22 11.56
N ASP A 303 5.59 0.48 12.63
CA ASP A 303 4.68 0.47 13.76
C ASP A 303 4.50 1.92 14.22
N ASP A 304 3.23 2.33 14.41
CA ASP A 304 2.78 3.68 14.79
C ASP A 304 2.59 4.72 13.67
N GLU A 305 2.97 4.44 12.41
CA GLU A 305 2.73 5.39 11.32
C GLU A 305 1.42 5.13 10.56
N ARG A 306 0.65 6.22 10.35
CA ARG A 306 -0.51 6.28 9.45
C ARG A 306 -0.13 6.20 7.96
N ILE A 307 1.01 5.63 7.63
CA ILE A 307 1.62 5.62 6.30
C ILE A 307 1.98 4.20 5.92
N LYS A 308 1.58 3.78 4.72
CA LYS A 308 2.14 2.57 4.10
C LYS A 308 2.69 2.92 2.74
N THR A 309 3.79 2.25 2.41
CA THR A 309 4.36 2.27 1.07
C THR A 309 4.33 0.86 0.51
N PHE A 310 4.01 0.75 -0.77
CA PHE A 310 3.84 -0.50 -1.49
C PHE A 310 4.72 -0.50 -2.72
N TYR A 311 5.11 -1.69 -3.13
CA TYR A 311 5.70 -1.92 -4.43
C TYR A 311 5.05 -3.12 -5.08
N VAL A 312 4.87 -3.05 -6.39
CA VAL A 312 4.37 -4.17 -7.19
C VAL A 312 4.92 -4.08 -8.61
N GLU A 313 5.11 -5.24 -9.24
CA GLU A 313 5.43 -5.31 -10.66
C GLU A 313 4.22 -5.82 -11.46
N CYS A 314 4.01 -5.24 -12.63
CA CYS A 314 2.94 -5.62 -13.54
C CYS A 314 3.51 -5.99 -14.91
N ARG A 315 2.88 -6.99 -15.55
CA ARG A 315 3.21 -7.43 -16.91
C ARG A 315 1.95 -7.45 -17.78
N SER A 316 2.12 -7.24 -19.08
CA SER A 316 1.03 -7.46 -20.02
C SER A 316 0.88 -8.95 -20.34
N ASN A 317 -0.36 -9.44 -20.32
CA ASN A 317 -0.71 -10.82 -20.62
C ASN A 317 -0.34 -11.24 -22.06
N GLY A 318 -0.32 -10.28 -22.99
CA GLY A 318 0.07 -10.50 -24.40
C GLY A 318 1.53 -10.19 -24.73
N GLN A 319 2.41 -9.96 -23.73
CA GLN A 319 3.80 -9.52 -23.92
C GLN A 319 3.96 -8.23 -24.74
N ARG A 320 2.90 -7.42 -24.84
CA ARG A 320 2.92 -6.14 -25.57
C ARG A 320 3.77 -5.12 -24.83
N VAL A 321 4.49 -4.27 -25.57
CA VAL A 321 5.16 -3.12 -24.98
C VAL A 321 4.12 -2.07 -24.65
N ILE A 322 3.98 -1.75 -23.35
CA ILE A 322 2.99 -0.78 -22.89
C ILE A 322 3.42 0.63 -23.33
N PRO A 323 2.58 1.34 -24.10
CA PRO A 323 2.93 2.66 -24.63
C PRO A 323 2.93 3.73 -23.54
N ARG A 324 3.58 4.87 -23.81
CA ARG A 324 3.79 5.93 -22.80
C ARG A 324 2.48 6.60 -22.37
N ASN A 325 1.52 6.73 -23.28
CA ASN A 325 0.18 7.26 -22.98
C ASN A 325 -0.57 6.41 -21.95
N GLU A 326 -0.53 5.07 -22.06
CA GLU A 326 -1.12 4.16 -21.06
C GLU A 326 -0.45 4.30 -19.70
N ILE A 327 0.87 4.47 -19.66
CA ILE A 327 1.59 4.71 -18.39
C ILE A 327 1.20 6.05 -17.77
N LEU A 328 1.05 7.10 -18.58
CA LEU A 328 0.59 8.41 -18.10
C LEU A 328 -0.86 8.33 -17.61
N LYS A 329 -1.71 7.58 -18.29
CA LYS A 329 -3.09 7.30 -17.87
C LYS A 329 -3.11 6.65 -16.48
N LEU A 330 -2.36 5.56 -16.30
CA LEU A 330 -2.20 4.92 -14.99
C LEU A 330 -1.67 5.89 -13.92
N GLN A 331 -0.65 6.70 -14.24
CA GLN A 331 -0.07 7.66 -13.28
C GLN A 331 -1.07 8.72 -12.81
N ASN A 332 -1.98 9.15 -13.68
CA ASN A 332 -2.95 10.20 -13.38
C ASN A 332 -4.23 9.66 -12.73
N GLU A 333 -4.69 8.48 -13.13
CA GLU A 333 -5.96 7.91 -12.66
C GLU A 333 -5.81 7.09 -11.38
N LEU A 334 -4.72 6.33 -11.22
CA LEU A 334 -4.54 5.45 -10.06
C LEU A 334 -4.63 6.17 -8.70
N PRO A 335 -4.06 7.37 -8.49
CA PRO A 335 -4.21 8.06 -7.20
C PRO A 335 -5.67 8.28 -6.81
N ASN A 336 -6.53 8.67 -7.75
CA ASN A 336 -7.95 8.91 -7.50
C ASN A 336 -8.73 7.60 -7.31
N ILE A 337 -8.41 6.59 -8.12
CA ILE A 337 -9.03 5.26 -8.02
C ILE A 337 -8.70 4.62 -6.68
N PHE A 338 -7.43 4.66 -6.26
CA PHE A 338 -7.01 4.09 -4.97
C PHE A 338 -7.76 4.70 -3.78
N GLN A 339 -8.13 5.98 -3.81
CA GLN A 339 -8.95 6.57 -2.74
C GLN A 339 -10.30 5.84 -2.56
N GLY A 340 -10.93 5.43 -3.66
CA GLY A 340 -12.21 4.68 -3.64
C GLY A 340 -12.05 3.22 -3.25
N TYR A 341 -10.85 2.65 -3.42
CA TYR A 341 -10.53 1.26 -3.10
C TYR A 341 -10.06 1.04 -1.67
N VAL A 342 -9.83 2.10 -0.88
CA VAL A 342 -9.48 1.94 0.54
C VAL A 342 -10.71 1.46 1.29
N GLU A 343 -10.66 0.21 1.73
CA GLU A 343 -11.70 -0.36 2.57
C GLU A 343 -11.61 0.26 3.97
N ARG A 344 -12.75 0.74 4.47
CA ARG A 344 -12.90 0.92 5.91
C ARG A 344 -13.38 -0.41 6.44
N VAL A 345 -12.51 -1.08 7.18
CA VAL A 345 -12.95 -2.15 8.06
C VAL A 345 -13.82 -1.45 9.09
N LEU A 346 -15.14 -1.44 8.85
CA LEU A 346 -16.09 -1.13 9.90
C LEU A 346 -15.67 -2.04 11.06
N PRO A 347 -15.48 -1.49 12.27
CA PRO A 347 -15.37 -2.36 13.43
C PRO A 347 -16.46 -3.43 13.29
N PRO A 348 -16.20 -4.72 13.58
CA PRO A 348 -17.32 -5.52 14.09
C PRO A 348 -17.95 -4.63 15.13
N VAL A 349 -19.21 -4.28 14.94
CA VAL A 349 -19.88 -3.31 15.78
C VAL A 349 -19.89 -3.97 17.13
N PHE A 350 -18.87 -3.69 17.95
CA PHE A 350 -18.90 -3.87 19.38
C PHE A 350 -19.85 -2.77 19.91
N ASN A 351 -21.08 -2.78 19.41
CA ASN A 351 -22.19 -2.61 20.30
C ASN A 351 -22.12 -3.86 21.17
N PRO A 352 -21.82 -3.75 22.48
CA PRO A 352 -22.22 -4.83 23.37
C PRO A 352 -23.66 -5.15 23.00
N ARG A 353 -23.91 -6.43 22.67
CA ARG A 353 -25.19 -6.99 22.27
C ARG A 353 -26.30 -6.11 22.81
N ASN A 354 -27.08 -5.47 21.93
CA ASN A 354 -28.25 -4.72 22.40
C ASN A 354 -29.31 -5.75 22.83
N GLU A 355 -29.02 -6.43 23.94
CA GLU A 355 -29.85 -7.42 24.59
C GLU A 355 -31.24 -6.85 24.83
N GLU A 356 -31.31 -5.54 25.12
CA GLU A 356 -32.56 -4.83 25.25
C GLU A 356 -33.35 -4.81 23.93
N GLU A 357 -32.70 -4.54 22.80
CA GLU A 357 -33.35 -4.57 21.49
C GLU A 357 -33.76 -5.98 21.06
N ILE A 358 -32.92 -6.99 21.28
CA ILE A 358 -33.28 -8.40 21.04
C ILE A 358 -34.50 -8.77 21.90
N MET A 359 -34.50 -8.40 23.18
CA MET A 359 -35.62 -8.66 24.09
C MET A 359 -36.87 -7.87 23.69
N ARG A 360 -36.75 -6.61 23.26
CA ARG A 360 -37.86 -5.81 22.72
C ARG A 360 -38.44 -6.46 21.46
N GLN A 361 -37.59 -6.98 20.57
CA GLN A 361 -38.02 -7.72 19.37
C GLN A 361 -38.76 -9.00 19.77
N ILE A 362 -38.21 -9.82 20.67
CA ILE A 362 -38.86 -11.04 21.17
C ILE A 362 -40.25 -10.72 21.75
N VAL A 363 -40.36 -9.69 22.59
CA VAL A 363 -41.63 -9.27 23.21
C VAL A 363 -42.62 -8.78 22.15
N SER A 364 -42.14 -7.99 21.18
CA SER A 364 -42.99 -7.46 20.10
C SER A 364 -43.52 -8.57 19.21
N LEU A 365 -42.65 -9.48 18.75
CA LEU A 365 -43.03 -10.65 17.95
C LEU A 365 -43.93 -11.61 18.74
N GLY A 366 -43.71 -11.77 20.04
CA GLY A 366 -44.56 -12.58 20.92
C GLY A 366 -46.00 -12.07 21.01
N LYS A 367 -46.22 -10.75 21.00
CA LYS A 367 -47.57 -10.16 21.01
C LYS A 367 -48.36 -10.40 19.71
N GLU A 368 -47.66 -10.69 18.62
CA GLU A 368 -48.27 -10.99 17.32
C GLU A 368 -48.77 -12.44 17.21
N ILE A 369 -48.30 -13.36 18.07
CA ILE A 369 -48.78 -14.75 18.14
C ILE A 369 -49.94 -14.83 19.14
N ARG A 370 -51.17 -14.96 18.64
CA ARG A 370 -52.40 -15.03 19.44
C ARG A 370 -53.10 -16.39 19.36
N TYR A 371 -52.92 -17.11 18.26
CA TYR A 371 -53.59 -18.38 17.98
C TYR A 371 -52.58 -19.48 17.62
N VAL A 372 -52.97 -20.74 17.88
CA VAL A 372 -52.15 -21.93 17.57
C VAL A 372 -51.89 -22.11 16.06
N ARG A 373 -52.70 -21.46 15.21
CA ARG A 373 -52.58 -21.50 13.75
C ARG A 373 -51.74 -20.36 13.18
N ASP A 374 -51.29 -19.41 14.01
CA ASP A 374 -50.51 -18.28 13.52
C ASP A 374 -49.19 -18.77 12.94
N VAL A 375 -48.79 -18.13 11.84
CA VAL A 375 -47.49 -18.38 11.21
C VAL A 375 -46.35 -17.82 12.07
N PRO A 376 -45.15 -18.41 12.01
CA PRO A 376 -43.97 -17.87 12.69
C PRO A 376 -43.75 -16.39 12.37
N GLN A 377 -43.41 -15.60 13.39
CA GLN A 377 -43.02 -14.20 13.26
C GLN A 377 -41.50 -14.13 13.27
N VAL A 378 -40.91 -13.49 12.26
CA VAL A 378 -39.46 -13.45 12.09
C VAL A 378 -38.98 -12.00 11.95
N CYS A 379 -37.92 -11.67 12.68
CA CYS A 379 -37.16 -10.44 12.48
C CYS A 379 -35.76 -10.81 11.96
N ILE A 380 -35.32 -10.17 10.89
CA ILE A 380 -34.00 -10.37 10.28
C ILE A 380 -33.22 -9.07 10.37
N THR A 381 -32.14 -9.06 11.15
CA THR A 381 -31.33 -7.86 11.38
C THR A 381 -29.89 -8.15 10.99
N PHE A 382 -29.26 -7.23 10.23
CA PHE A 382 -27.83 -7.32 9.96
C PHE A 382 -27.05 -7.01 11.24
N ASP A 383 -26.04 -7.83 11.54
CA ASP A 383 -25.28 -7.77 12.79
C ASP A 383 -23.84 -7.30 12.54
N GLU A 384 -23.05 -8.13 11.86
CA GLU A 384 -21.64 -7.85 11.58
C GLU A 384 -21.18 -8.37 10.22
N GLN A 385 -20.01 -7.88 9.79
CA GLN A 385 -19.30 -8.38 8.62
C GLN A 385 -17.88 -8.79 9.01
N THR A 386 -17.43 -9.92 8.49
CA THR A 386 -16.03 -10.36 8.54
C THR A 386 -15.39 -10.21 7.15
N HIS A 387 -14.13 -10.63 7.01
CA HIS A 387 -13.45 -10.63 5.69
C HIS A 387 -14.18 -11.47 4.64
N PHE A 388 -14.81 -12.58 5.06
CA PHE A 388 -15.38 -13.58 4.15
C PHE A 388 -16.89 -13.76 4.30
N GLN A 389 -17.48 -13.30 5.40
CA GLN A 389 -18.88 -13.61 5.72
C GLN A 389 -19.66 -12.38 6.18
N LEU A 390 -20.97 -12.39 5.93
CA LEU A 390 -21.94 -11.48 6.50
C LEU A 390 -22.76 -12.23 7.55
N SER A 391 -22.94 -11.63 8.72
CA SER A 391 -23.70 -12.18 9.85
C SER A 391 -25.03 -11.44 10.00
N PHE A 392 -26.11 -12.20 10.14
CA PHE A 392 -27.44 -11.68 10.43
C PHE A 392 -28.00 -12.36 11.68
N ILE A 393 -28.53 -11.57 12.60
CA ILE A 393 -29.30 -12.04 13.74
C ILE A 393 -30.73 -12.30 13.28
N ILE A 394 -31.19 -13.52 13.55
CA ILE A 394 -32.55 -13.94 13.28
C ILE A 394 -33.26 -14.16 14.62
N VAL A 395 -34.40 -13.49 14.80
CA VAL A 395 -35.30 -13.73 15.94
C VAL A 395 -36.58 -14.34 15.38
N ILE A 396 -36.88 -15.58 15.76
CA ILE A 396 -38.09 -16.30 15.35
C ILE A 396 -38.96 -16.54 16.57
N VAL A 397 -40.24 -16.19 16.48
CA VAL A 397 -41.25 -16.56 17.48
C VAL A 397 -42.34 -17.41 16.85
N ARG A 398 -42.60 -18.59 17.43
CA ARG A 398 -43.51 -19.59 16.86
C ARG A 398 -44.16 -20.46 17.94
N VAL A 399 -45.26 -21.11 17.56
CA VAL A 399 -45.92 -22.13 18.38
C VAL A 399 -45.31 -23.49 18.07
N ILE A 400 -44.82 -24.19 19.10
CA ILE A 400 -44.26 -25.54 18.96
C ILE A 400 -45.41 -26.56 18.93
N LYS A 401 -45.46 -27.37 17.86
CA LYS A 401 -46.44 -28.45 17.67
C LYS A 401 -45.81 -29.83 17.69
N GLU A 402 -44.54 -29.92 17.31
CA GLU A 402 -43.72 -31.13 17.21
C GLU A 402 -42.30 -30.79 17.69
N ASP A 403 -41.50 -31.79 18.08
CA ASP A 403 -40.08 -31.61 18.39
C ASP A 403 -39.32 -31.14 17.15
N PHE A 404 -39.17 -29.82 17.03
CA PHE A 404 -38.59 -29.15 15.88
C PHE A 404 -37.22 -28.60 16.25
N ASN A 405 -36.15 -29.32 15.92
CA ASN A 405 -34.80 -28.80 16.00
C ASN A 405 -34.49 -27.93 14.77
N LEU A 406 -34.34 -26.62 14.98
CA LEU A 406 -34.01 -25.66 13.91
C LEU A 406 -32.63 -25.91 13.32
N GLU A 407 -31.64 -26.14 14.18
CA GLU A 407 -30.24 -26.29 13.79
C GLU A 407 -30.06 -27.45 12.81
N GLU A 408 -30.60 -28.63 13.15
CA GLU A 408 -30.54 -29.80 12.30
C GLU A 408 -31.20 -29.58 10.93
N LYS A 409 -32.32 -28.85 10.88
CA LYS A 409 -32.97 -28.56 9.60
C LYS A 409 -32.19 -27.58 8.76
N PHE A 410 -31.59 -26.53 9.34
CA PHE A 410 -30.74 -25.62 8.57
C PHE A 410 -29.53 -26.38 7.99
N ILE A 411 -28.86 -27.19 8.80
CA ILE A 411 -27.71 -28.00 8.36
C ILE A 411 -28.08 -28.99 7.25
N ARG A 412 -29.24 -29.67 7.36
CA ARG A 412 -29.68 -30.67 6.36
C ARG A 412 -30.22 -30.06 5.08
N THR A 413 -30.82 -28.87 5.16
CA THR A 413 -31.59 -28.29 4.05
C THR A 413 -30.78 -27.32 3.22
N ILE A 414 -29.84 -26.58 3.82
CA ILE A 414 -29.21 -25.42 3.16
C ILE A 414 -27.69 -25.41 3.41
N SER A 415 -26.91 -25.75 2.39
CA SER A 415 -25.44 -25.66 2.44
C SER A 415 -24.91 -24.24 2.26
N SER A 416 -25.72 -23.32 1.74
CA SER A 416 -25.30 -21.95 1.42
C SER A 416 -25.29 -20.98 2.60
N VAL A 417 -25.75 -21.42 3.77
CA VAL A 417 -25.87 -20.60 4.98
C VAL A 417 -25.37 -21.42 6.17
N GLN A 418 -24.52 -20.82 6.99
CA GLN A 418 -24.05 -21.45 8.23
C GLN A 418 -24.91 -20.98 9.40
N PHE A 419 -25.48 -21.94 10.13
CA PHE A 419 -26.30 -21.68 11.32
C PHE A 419 -25.40 -21.64 12.56
N VAL A 420 -25.58 -20.63 13.41
CA VAL A 420 -24.90 -20.52 14.71
C VAL A 420 -25.95 -20.26 15.79
N PRO A 421 -26.21 -21.21 16.70
CA PRO A 421 -27.19 -21.02 17.77
C PRO A 421 -26.75 -19.93 18.76
N ASP A 422 -27.69 -19.12 19.25
CA ASP A 422 -27.45 -18.22 20.40
C ASP A 422 -28.30 -18.64 21.60
N ARG A 423 -29.63 -18.52 21.51
CA ARG A 423 -30.52 -18.89 22.63
C ARG A 423 -31.93 -19.27 22.18
N THR A 424 -32.59 -20.02 23.06
CA THR A 424 -34.00 -20.40 22.93
C THR A 424 -34.73 -20.10 24.23
N LYS A 425 -35.92 -19.51 24.14
CA LYS A 425 -36.73 -19.14 25.32
C LYS A 425 -38.21 -19.42 25.09
N ILE A 426 -38.86 -20.07 26.06
CA ILE A 426 -40.32 -20.20 26.08
C ILE A 426 -40.93 -18.91 26.63
N LEU A 427 -41.84 -18.29 25.89
CA LEU A 427 -42.47 -17.02 26.26
C LEU A 427 -43.75 -17.23 27.07
N CYS A 428 -44.62 -18.12 26.60
CA CYS A 428 -45.90 -18.45 27.23
C CYS A 428 -46.44 -19.78 26.67
N THR A 429 -47.56 -20.24 27.20
CA THR A 429 -48.29 -21.41 26.69
C THR A 429 -49.69 -21.01 26.22
N LEU A 430 -49.98 -21.22 24.94
CA LEU A 430 -51.32 -21.02 24.39
C LEU A 430 -52.22 -22.18 24.78
N ARG A 431 -53.43 -21.85 25.28
CA ARG A 431 -54.44 -22.81 25.73
C ARG A 431 -53.89 -23.84 26.73
N ASN A 432 -52.89 -23.45 27.53
CA ASN A 432 -52.17 -24.31 28.49
C ASN A 432 -51.57 -25.60 27.90
N LYS A 433 -51.41 -25.68 26.57
CA LYS A 433 -50.92 -26.89 25.89
C LYS A 433 -49.80 -26.64 24.89
N TYR A 434 -49.85 -25.53 24.16
CA TYR A 434 -48.91 -25.28 23.06
C TYR A 434 -47.92 -24.19 23.45
N PRO A 435 -46.63 -24.49 23.66
CA PRO A 435 -45.65 -23.49 24.05
C PRO A 435 -45.32 -22.56 22.87
N VAL A 436 -45.24 -21.28 23.16
CA VAL A 436 -44.72 -20.25 22.25
C VAL A 436 -43.24 -20.08 22.56
N GLN A 437 -42.39 -20.37 21.59
CA GLN A 437 -40.94 -20.35 21.71
C GLN A 437 -40.37 -19.22 20.85
N ALA A 438 -39.40 -18.51 21.43
CA ALA A 438 -38.51 -17.59 20.75
C ALA A 438 -37.15 -18.26 20.54
N ASP A 439 -36.67 -18.29 19.31
CA ASP A 439 -35.36 -18.77 18.92
C ASP A 439 -34.55 -17.60 18.36
N VAL A 440 -33.35 -17.37 18.92
CA VAL A 440 -32.39 -16.38 18.44
C VAL A 440 -31.14 -17.11 17.99
N PHE A 441 -30.70 -16.84 16.77
CA PHE A 441 -29.53 -17.46 16.18
C PHE A 441 -28.97 -16.56 15.07
N HIS A 442 -27.75 -16.88 14.63
CA HIS A 442 -27.13 -16.20 13.51
C HIS A 442 -27.15 -17.07 12.26
N LEU A 443 -27.29 -16.40 11.13
CA LEU A 443 -27.09 -16.99 9.81
C LEU A 443 -25.93 -16.27 9.14
N LEU A 444 -24.86 -17.01 8.86
CA LEU A 444 -23.68 -16.52 8.17
C LEU A 444 -23.77 -16.87 6.68
N VAL A 445 -23.50 -15.88 5.82
CA VAL A 445 -23.49 -16.05 4.36
C VAL A 445 -22.18 -15.56 3.77
N ASP A 446 -21.74 -16.21 2.69
CA ASP A 446 -20.53 -15.82 1.97
C ASP A 446 -20.65 -14.40 1.38
N LYS A 447 -19.76 -13.51 1.80
CA LYS A 447 -19.72 -12.10 1.39
C LYS A 447 -19.56 -11.96 -0.11
N SER A 448 -18.74 -12.82 -0.74
CA SER A 448 -18.34 -12.68 -2.15
C SER A 448 -19.52 -12.63 -3.13
N ARG A 449 -20.64 -13.28 -2.76
CA ARG A 449 -21.86 -13.37 -3.57
C ARG A 449 -22.68 -12.08 -3.62
N PHE A 450 -22.41 -11.15 -2.70
CA PHE A 450 -23.17 -9.92 -2.54
C PHE A 450 -22.33 -8.66 -2.79
N VAL A 451 -21.09 -8.83 -3.22
CA VAL A 451 -20.19 -7.75 -3.59
C VAL A 451 -20.63 -7.15 -4.93
N ARG A 452 -20.76 -5.83 -4.97
CA ARG A 452 -21.06 -5.05 -6.18
C ARG A 452 -19.77 -4.77 -6.97
N ASN A 453 -19.89 -4.26 -8.19
CA ASN A 453 -18.74 -3.94 -9.04
C ASN A 453 -17.74 -2.98 -8.36
N ASP A 454 -18.23 -2.09 -7.50
CA ASP A 454 -17.47 -1.10 -6.73
C ASP A 454 -16.94 -1.62 -5.38
N GLN A 455 -16.95 -2.95 -5.14
CA GLN A 455 -16.59 -3.59 -3.87
C GLN A 455 -17.51 -3.29 -2.67
N SER A 456 -18.59 -2.51 -2.85
CA SER A 456 -19.60 -2.35 -1.79
C SER A 456 -20.48 -3.59 -1.67
N ILE A 457 -21.12 -3.77 -0.50
CA ILE A 457 -21.91 -4.97 -0.20
C ILE A 457 -23.41 -4.68 -0.37
N ASN A 458 -24.11 -5.50 -1.14
CA ASN A 458 -25.56 -5.43 -1.27
C ASN A 458 -26.26 -6.19 -0.14
N LEU A 459 -26.45 -5.51 1.00
CA LEU A 459 -27.11 -6.08 2.18
C LEU A 459 -28.58 -6.47 1.92
N TYR A 460 -29.28 -5.77 1.02
CA TYR A 460 -30.67 -6.10 0.69
C TYR A 460 -30.76 -7.47 -0.01
N LYS A 461 -29.91 -7.73 -1.01
CA LYS A 461 -29.82 -9.04 -1.66
C LYS A 461 -29.40 -10.15 -0.69
N ALA A 462 -28.44 -9.87 0.19
CA ALA A 462 -28.03 -10.81 1.23
C ALA A 462 -29.19 -11.16 2.18
N ARG A 463 -29.97 -10.16 2.60
CA ARG A 463 -31.17 -10.35 3.42
C ARG A 463 -32.25 -11.17 2.69
N GLN A 464 -32.49 -10.90 1.41
CA GLN A 464 -33.44 -11.67 0.61
C GLN A 464 -33.02 -13.15 0.52
N HIS A 465 -31.73 -13.43 0.29
CA HIS A 465 -31.19 -14.79 0.30
C HIS A 465 -31.45 -15.51 1.63
N ILE A 466 -31.26 -14.79 2.75
CA ILE A 466 -31.59 -15.31 4.09
C ILE A 466 -33.08 -15.54 4.28
N GLY A 467 -33.93 -14.62 3.82
CA GLY A 467 -35.39 -14.80 3.90
C GLY A 467 -35.86 -16.02 3.13
N VAL A 468 -35.31 -16.24 1.94
CA VAL A 468 -35.55 -17.46 1.14
C VAL A 468 -35.07 -18.70 1.92
N ALA A 469 -33.89 -18.66 2.52
CA ALA A 469 -33.37 -19.77 3.31
C ALA A 469 -34.27 -20.11 4.52
N ILE A 470 -34.73 -19.10 5.26
CA ILE A 470 -35.67 -19.28 6.37
C ILE A 470 -36.98 -19.89 5.87
N SER A 471 -37.55 -19.38 4.78
CA SER A 471 -38.81 -19.87 4.22
C SER A 471 -38.72 -21.36 3.81
N HIS A 472 -37.58 -21.82 3.30
CA HIS A 472 -37.37 -23.22 2.97
C HIS A 472 -37.33 -24.14 4.22
N VAL A 473 -36.83 -23.64 5.35
CA VAL A 473 -36.65 -24.44 6.57
C VAL A 473 -37.92 -24.49 7.43
N ILE A 474 -38.58 -23.35 7.64
CA ILE A 474 -39.75 -23.25 8.54
C ILE A 474 -41.08 -23.13 7.80
N GLY A 475 -41.06 -23.01 6.48
CA GLY A 475 -42.25 -22.78 5.66
C GLY A 475 -42.67 -21.29 5.65
N PRO A 476 -43.96 -21.00 5.42
CA PRO A 476 -44.45 -19.63 5.37
C PRO A 476 -44.31 -18.95 6.73
N TYR A 477 -43.75 -17.76 6.73
CA TYR A 477 -43.55 -16.93 7.92
C TYR A 477 -43.91 -15.48 7.63
N ARG A 478 -44.17 -14.69 8.68
CA ARG A 478 -44.35 -13.25 8.57
C ARG A 478 -43.04 -12.54 8.89
N ASP A 479 -42.54 -11.80 7.90
CA ASP A 479 -41.37 -10.96 8.04
C ASP A 479 -41.75 -9.62 8.70
N PHE A 480 -41.47 -9.49 10.00
CA PHE A 480 -41.91 -8.36 10.82
C PHE A 480 -41.31 -7.02 10.37
N ASN A 481 -40.03 -7.01 9.99
CA ASN A 481 -39.35 -5.80 9.51
C ASN A 481 -39.22 -5.75 7.97
N GLY A 482 -39.61 -6.79 7.26
CA GLY A 482 -39.48 -6.90 5.80
C GLY A 482 -40.29 -5.88 5.01
N GLY A 483 -41.51 -5.56 5.45
CA GLY A 483 -42.35 -4.55 4.79
C GLY A 483 -41.71 -3.16 4.82
N MET A 484 -41.17 -2.76 5.99
CA MET A 484 -40.45 -1.49 6.14
C MET A 484 -39.18 -1.45 5.27
N ILE A 485 -38.39 -2.52 5.27
CA ILE A 485 -37.14 -2.59 4.49
C ILE A 485 -37.42 -2.59 2.98
N SER A 486 -38.48 -3.29 2.54
CA SER A 486 -38.87 -3.31 1.12
C SER A 486 -39.34 -1.94 0.66
N ARG A 487 -40.14 -1.24 1.49
CA ARG A 487 -40.56 0.14 1.21
C ARG A 487 -39.37 1.11 1.15
N GLN A 488 -38.38 0.98 2.04
CA GLN A 488 -37.16 1.78 1.97
C GLN A 488 -36.38 1.53 0.68
N HIS A 489 -36.32 0.28 0.22
CA HIS A 489 -35.67 -0.06 -1.03
C HIS A 489 -36.42 0.53 -2.24
N GLU A 490 -37.74 0.46 -2.25
CA GLU A 490 -38.59 1.08 -3.27
C GLU A 490 -38.38 2.60 -3.34
N ILE A 491 -38.42 3.29 -2.18
CA ILE A 491 -38.15 4.73 -2.09
C ILE A 491 -36.75 5.05 -2.63
N LEU A 492 -35.74 4.23 -2.32
CA LEU A 492 -34.38 4.43 -2.81
C LEU A 492 -34.28 4.24 -4.33
N GLU A 493 -34.91 3.22 -4.90
CA GLU A 493 -34.89 3.01 -6.35
C GLU A 493 -35.65 4.10 -7.10
N ASN A 494 -36.80 4.55 -6.56
CA ASN A 494 -37.52 5.70 -7.09
C ASN A 494 -36.68 6.98 -7.00
N LEU A 495 -36.02 7.23 -5.86
CA LEU A 495 -35.09 8.33 -5.69
C LEU A 495 -33.97 8.28 -6.72
N LYS A 496 -33.35 7.12 -6.95
CA LYS A 496 -32.30 6.95 -7.97
C LYS A 496 -32.82 7.26 -9.38
N SER A 497 -34.07 6.91 -9.70
CA SER A 497 -34.65 7.18 -11.02
C SER A 497 -34.79 8.68 -11.34
N HIS A 498 -34.81 9.55 -10.31
CA HIS A 498 -34.86 11.01 -10.46
C HIS A 498 -33.50 11.66 -10.75
N PHE A 499 -32.41 10.90 -10.76
CA PHE A 499 -31.07 11.39 -11.09
C PHE A 499 -30.52 10.64 -12.31
N ASP A 500 -30.27 11.37 -13.41
CA ASP A 500 -29.77 10.79 -14.66
C ASP A 500 -28.42 10.09 -14.47
N GLN A 501 -28.20 8.99 -15.22
CA GLN A 501 -26.95 8.23 -15.32
C GLN A 501 -25.75 9.00 -15.91
N THR A 502 -25.82 10.33 -15.99
CA THR A 502 -24.65 11.15 -16.30
C THR A 502 -23.59 10.93 -15.23
N GLU A 503 -22.31 10.85 -15.63
CA GLU A 503 -21.16 10.58 -14.74
C GLU A 503 -21.09 11.47 -13.48
N ARG A 504 -21.85 12.58 -13.45
CA ARG A 504 -21.98 13.52 -12.35
C ARG A 504 -22.68 12.96 -11.11
N PHE A 505 -23.54 11.95 -11.24
CA PHE A 505 -24.32 11.38 -10.12
C PHE A 505 -24.02 9.90 -9.95
N LYS A 506 -23.07 9.56 -9.08
CA LYS A 506 -22.79 8.16 -8.76
C LYS A 506 -23.96 7.59 -7.94
N PRO A 507 -24.61 6.48 -8.37
CA PRO A 507 -25.71 5.86 -7.62
C PRO A 507 -25.39 5.55 -6.15
N LEU A 508 -24.11 5.27 -5.86
CA LEU A 508 -23.62 5.01 -4.50
C LEU A 508 -23.69 6.25 -3.59
N MET A 509 -23.49 7.46 -4.13
CA MET A 509 -23.57 8.69 -3.34
C MET A 509 -25.00 8.94 -2.87
N ILE A 510 -25.98 8.70 -3.75
CA ILE A 510 -27.41 8.79 -3.44
C ILE A 510 -27.77 7.78 -2.36
N GLU A 511 -27.32 6.54 -2.51
CA GLU A 511 -27.55 5.49 -1.51
C GLU A 511 -26.93 5.83 -0.15
N THR A 512 -25.71 6.35 -0.14
CA THR A 512 -25.03 6.79 1.08
C THR A 512 -25.80 7.91 1.78
N LEU A 513 -26.24 8.93 1.02
CA LEU A 513 -27.06 10.02 1.55
C LEU A 513 -28.38 9.52 2.12
N PHE A 514 -29.06 8.61 1.42
CA PHE A 514 -30.33 8.05 1.87
C PHE A 514 -30.19 7.27 3.18
N TYR A 515 -29.18 6.39 3.28
CA TYR A 515 -28.94 5.63 4.50
C TYR A 515 -28.30 6.45 5.64
N ASN A 516 -27.81 7.65 5.36
CA ASN A 516 -27.37 8.61 6.39
C ASN A 516 -28.51 9.50 6.92
N ILE A 517 -29.72 9.43 6.36
CA ILE A 517 -30.87 10.18 6.88
C ILE A 517 -31.15 9.73 8.33
N MET A 518 -31.17 10.71 9.23
CA MET A 518 -31.42 10.60 10.65
C MET A 518 -32.53 11.56 11.08
N PRO A 519 -33.47 11.15 11.96
CA PRO A 519 -33.64 9.79 12.46
C PRO A 519 -34.08 8.82 11.35
N ALA A 520 -33.75 7.53 11.47
CA ALA A 520 -33.96 6.54 10.39
C ALA A 520 -35.44 6.41 9.97
N ILE A 521 -36.38 6.76 10.85
CA ILE A 521 -37.82 6.81 10.54
C ILE A 521 -38.16 7.80 9.42
N MET A 522 -37.37 8.87 9.26
CA MET A 522 -37.56 9.88 8.22
C MET A 522 -37.42 9.32 6.81
N ARG A 523 -36.66 8.22 6.63
CA ARG A 523 -36.53 7.55 5.33
C ARG A 523 -37.87 7.05 4.77
N ASN A 524 -38.84 6.80 5.66
CA ASN A 524 -40.17 6.31 5.31
C ASN A 524 -41.25 7.38 5.42
N LEU A 525 -40.99 8.45 6.18
CA LEU A 525 -41.97 9.50 6.49
C LEU A 525 -41.88 10.67 5.51
N LEU A 526 -40.68 10.97 5.00
CA LEU A 526 -40.47 12.06 4.05
C LEU A 526 -41.09 11.72 2.69
N GLU A 527 -41.73 12.71 2.09
CA GLU A 527 -42.28 12.62 0.73
C GLU A 527 -41.15 12.58 -0.31
N GLU A 528 -41.44 12.01 -1.47
CA GLU A 528 -40.45 11.79 -2.53
C GLU A 528 -39.87 13.10 -3.07
N SER A 529 -40.70 14.13 -3.29
CA SER A 529 -40.27 15.47 -3.73
C SER A 529 -39.23 16.08 -2.79
N ILE A 530 -39.48 15.95 -1.49
CA ILE A 530 -38.65 16.45 -0.40
C ILE A 530 -37.30 15.72 -0.34
N LEU A 531 -37.31 14.38 -0.49
CA LEU A 531 -36.09 13.57 -0.54
C LEU A 531 -35.23 13.90 -1.76
N VAL A 532 -35.86 14.03 -2.93
CA VAL A 532 -35.17 14.42 -4.18
C VAL A 532 -34.51 15.78 -4.00
N TYR A 533 -35.22 16.75 -3.43
CA TYR A 533 -34.69 18.09 -3.21
C TYR A 533 -33.55 18.09 -2.19
N LEU A 534 -33.68 17.41 -1.04
CA LEU A 534 -32.62 17.30 -0.03
C LEU A 534 -31.32 16.76 -0.63
N VAL A 535 -31.41 15.65 -1.37
CA VAL A 535 -30.25 15.02 -2.00
C VAL A 535 -29.65 15.91 -3.07
N ARG A 536 -30.49 16.54 -3.91
CA ARG A 536 -30.04 17.46 -4.95
C ARG A 536 -29.31 18.66 -4.38
N SER A 537 -29.83 19.30 -3.33
CA SER A 537 -29.21 20.46 -2.69
C SER A 537 -27.82 20.14 -2.15
N ILE A 538 -27.64 19.00 -1.48
CA ILE A 538 -26.33 18.57 -0.96
C ILE A 538 -25.36 18.30 -2.11
N ILE A 539 -25.81 17.64 -3.18
CA ILE A 539 -24.94 17.34 -4.32
C ILE A 539 -24.55 18.63 -5.04
N GLN A 540 -25.46 19.57 -5.23
CA GLN A 540 -25.17 20.87 -5.85
C GLN A 540 -24.13 21.66 -5.04
N SER A 541 -24.28 21.74 -3.72
CA SER A 541 -23.26 22.35 -2.84
C SER A 541 -21.91 21.61 -2.93
N SER A 542 -21.92 20.29 -3.15
CA SER A 542 -20.68 19.51 -3.31
C SER A 542 -19.95 19.73 -4.63
N GLN A 543 -20.66 20.18 -5.67
CA GLN A 543 -20.12 20.47 -7.00
C GLN A 543 -19.61 21.91 -7.13
N ASN A 544 -20.19 22.84 -6.37
CA ASN A 544 -19.76 24.22 -6.27
C ASN A 544 -19.19 24.48 -4.88
N PRO A 545 -18.01 23.92 -4.53
CA PRO A 545 -17.42 24.18 -3.23
C PRO A 545 -17.10 25.68 -3.08
N PRO A 546 -17.23 26.24 -1.87
CA PRO A 546 -16.81 27.61 -1.60
C PRO A 546 -15.31 27.77 -1.84
N ALA A 547 -14.84 28.99 -2.09
CA ALA A 547 -13.41 29.29 -2.27
C ALA A 547 -12.58 28.73 -1.09
N GLU A 548 -11.33 28.31 -1.35
CA GLU A 548 -10.46 27.68 -0.33
C GLU A 548 -10.29 28.53 0.95
N ASP A 549 -10.44 29.85 0.85
CA ASP A 549 -10.32 30.80 1.98
C ASP A 549 -11.56 30.82 2.90
N ILE A 550 -12.68 30.25 2.47
CA ILE A 550 -13.94 30.22 3.22
C ILE A 550 -14.08 28.83 3.85
N GLY A 551 -13.75 28.72 5.15
CA GLY A 551 -13.76 27.45 5.90
C GLY A 551 -15.15 26.84 6.17
N HIS A 552 -16.22 27.57 5.85
CA HIS A 552 -17.60 27.07 5.93
C HIS A 552 -18.56 27.86 5.03
N GLU A 553 -19.60 27.21 4.51
CA GLU A 553 -20.69 27.88 3.79
C GLU A 553 -22.04 27.32 4.22
N LEU A 554 -22.99 28.21 4.50
CA LEU A 554 -24.39 27.88 4.74
C LEU A 554 -25.21 28.30 3.52
N SER A 555 -25.88 27.34 2.90
CA SER A 555 -26.95 27.61 1.95
C SER A 555 -28.28 27.23 2.57
N ALA A 556 -29.25 28.15 2.53
CA ALA A 556 -30.60 27.92 3.05
C ALA A 556 -31.62 28.22 1.94
N GLN A 557 -32.53 27.28 1.70
CA GLN A 557 -33.59 27.41 0.71
C GLN A 557 -34.90 26.84 1.25
N GLU A 558 -36.01 27.48 0.92
CA GLU A 558 -37.35 27.00 1.24
C GLU A 558 -37.91 26.23 0.05
N PHE A 559 -38.47 25.05 0.31
CA PHE A 559 -39.14 24.24 -0.71
C PHE A 559 -40.32 23.49 -0.07
N GLU A 560 -41.51 23.64 -0.66
CA GLU A 560 -42.76 23.02 -0.19
C GLU A 560 -43.05 23.25 1.30
N GLY A 561 -42.82 24.48 1.80
CA GLY A 561 -43.05 24.85 3.21
C GLY A 561 -42.09 24.20 4.21
N SER A 562 -40.98 23.64 3.72
CA SER A 562 -39.89 23.09 4.52
C SER A 562 -38.60 23.88 4.27
N LEU A 563 -37.81 24.07 5.32
CA LEU A 563 -36.53 24.77 5.24
C LEU A 563 -35.39 23.74 5.09
N TYR A 564 -34.59 23.92 4.05
CA TYR A 564 -33.40 23.12 3.77
C TYR A 564 -32.16 23.97 4.04
N CYS A 565 -31.28 23.48 4.91
CA CYS A 565 -30.00 24.10 5.19
C CYS A 565 -28.89 23.13 4.84
N VAL A 566 -28.04 23.45 3.87
CA VAL A 566 -26.81 22.70 3.59
C VAL A 566 -25.62 23.49 4.12
N ILE A 567 -24.90 22.86 5.04
CA ILE A 567 -23.69 23.39 5.64
C ILE A 567 -22.50 22.61 5.06
N SER A 568 -21.60 23.32 4.40
CA SER A 568 -20.28 22.81 4.04
C SER A 568 -19.28 23.25 5.10
N THR A 569 -18.47 22.32 5.60
CA THR A 569 -17.43 22.64 6.59
C THR A 569 -16.28 21.65 6.55
N ASP A 570 -15.11 22.18 6.89
CA ASP A 570 -13.83 21.48 6.95
C ASP A 570 -13.58 20.96 8.39
N ALA A 571 -14.34 21.46 9.37
CA ALA A 571 -14.09 21.31 10.79
C ALA A 571 -15.16 20.43 11.49
N SER A 572 -14.71 19.35 12.16
CA SER A 572 -15.62 18.44 12.86
C SER A 572 -16.24 19.00 14.14
N TYR A 573 -15.58 19.98 14.80
CA TYR A 573 -16.07 20.58 16.05
C TYR A 573 -17.32 21.45 15.82
N THR A 574 -17.37 22.14 14.68
CA THR A 574 -18.49 23.02 14.28
C THR A 574 -19.82 22.27 14.23
N LEU A 575 -19.81 21.01 13.77
CA LEU A 575 -21.03 20.18 13.68
C LEU A 575 -21.60 19.83 15.05
N SER A 576 -20.75 19.61 16.06
CA SER A 576 -21.21 19.31 17.42
C SER A 576 -21.86 20.53 18.09
N ALA A 577 -21.39 21.74 17.76
CA ALA A 577 -21.99 22.99 18.22
C ALA A 577 -23.34 23.22 17.53
N ILE A 578 -23.42 22.97 16.22
CA ILE A 578 -24.68 23.04 15.45
C ILE A 578 -25.72 22.07 15.99
N ASP A 579 -25.35 20.80 16.23
CA ASP A 579 -26.29 19.80 16.76
C ASP A 579 -26.83 20.20 18.14
N LYS A 580 -25.98 20.76 19.02
CA LYS A 580 -26.41 21.28 20.32
C LYS A 580 -27.38 22.46 20.18
N ALA A 581 -27.09 23.37 19.26
CA ALA A 581 -27.95 24.53 19.03
C ALA A 581 -29.30 24.15 18.42
N ILE A 582 -29.31 23.25 17.44
CA ILE A 582 -30.55 22.73 16.86
C ILE A 582 -31.40 22.03 17.92
N ASN A 583 -30.79 21.24 18.81
CA ASN A 583 -31.50 20.61 19.92
C ASN A 583 -31.98 21.61 20.99
N SER A 584 -31.42 22.82 21.04
CA SER A 584 -31.86 23.90 21.93
C SER A 584 -33.01 24.73 21.35
N LEU A 585 -33.21 24.67 20.04
CA LEU A 585 -34.43 25.16 19.41
C LEU A 585 -35.51 24.15 19.76
N ASP A 586 -36.56 24.56 20.48
CA ASP A 586 -37.67 23.73 20.98
C ASP A 586 -38.57 23.19 19.84
N LEU A 587 -37.95 22.56 18.85
CA LEU A 587 -38.54 21.96 17.67
C LEU A 587 -38.78 20.49 17.97
N GLN A 588 -39.94 19.97 17.60
CA GLN A 588 -40.22 18.55 17.74
C GLN A 588 -39.21 17.74 16.91
N ILE A 589 -38.56 16.75 17.52
CA ILE A 589 -37.55 15.88 16.88
C ILE A 589 -38.08 15.24 15.59
N ASN A 590 -39.39 15.00 15.51
CA ASN A 590 -40.06 14.42 14.36
C ASN A 590 -40.20 15.37 13.16
N HIS A 591 -39.74 16.61 13.28
CA HIS A 591 -39.74 17.61 12.21
C HIS A 591 -38.34 17.91 11.67
N ILE A 592 -37.30 17.24 12.18
CA ILE A 592 -35.92 17.47 11.75
C ILE A 592 -35.37 16.20 11.12
N ALA A 593 -34.96 16.28 9.86
CA ALA A 593 -34.15 15.26 9.22
C ALA A 593 -32.76 15.80 8.94
N LYS A 594 -31.74 14.99 9.22
CA LYS A 594 -30.33 15.28 8.98
C LYS A 594 -29.75 14.22 8.08
N THR A 595 -28.97 14.61 7.09
CA THR A 595 -28.13 13.70 6.31
C THR A 595 -26.79 14.35 5.99
N TRP A 596 -25.80 13.57 5.59
CA TRP A 596 -24.48 14.08 5.25
C TRP A 596 -23.75 13.20 4.25
N MET A 597 -22.80 13.82 3.56
CA MET A 597 -21.79 13.15 2.75
C MET A 597 -20.44 13.87 2.89
N VAL A 598 -19.39 13.19 2.46
CA VAL A 598 -18.04 13.76 2.36
C VAL A 598 -17.64 13.71 0.89
N HIS A 599 -17.25 14.85 0.34
CA HIS A 599 -16.81 14.99 -1.04
C HIS A 599 -15.64 15.97 -1.10
N HIS A 600 -14.57 15.62 -1.81
CA HIS A 600 -13.32 16.40 -1.84
C HIS A 600 -12.86 16.89 -0.46
N GLU A 601 -12.91 16.00 0.54
CA GLU A 601 -12.42 16.27 1.91
C GLU A 601 -13.22 17.33 2.69
N ARG A 602 -14.34 17.82 2.14
CA ARG A 602 -15.33 18.64 2.86
C ARG A 602 -16.55 17.82 3.25
N ARG A 603 -17.09 18.12 4.44
CA ARG A 603 -18.34 17.52 4.89
C ARG A 603 -19.50 18.44 4.52
N TYR A 604 -20.45 17.88 3.79
CA TYR A 604 -21.70 18.52 3.43
C TYR A 604 -22.80 17.91 4.29
N THR A 605 -23.38 18.71 5.17
CA THR A 605 -24.44 18.28 6.08
C THR A 605 -25.72 19.01 5.70
N GLY A 606 -26.73 18.26 5.30
CA GLY A 606 -28.07 18.78 5.04
C GLY A 606 -28.96 18.62 6.26
N TYR A 607 -29.59 19.71 6.68
CA TYR A 607 -30.68 19.75 7.64
C TYR A 607 -31.96 20.10 6.91
N LEU A 608 -33.00 19.32 7.18
CA LEU A 608 -34.36 19.53 6.72
C LEU A 608 -35.23 19.79 7.95
N PHE A 609 -35.83 20.97 7.99
CA PHE A 609 -36.83 21.36 8.98
C PHE A 609 -38.21 21.28 8.32
N TYR A 610 -38.87 20.14 8.51
CA TYR A 610 -40.17 19.80 7.95
C TYR A 610 -41.29 20.49 8.72
N GLN A 611 -42.24 21.12 8.01
CA GLN A 611 -43.39 21.82 8.61
C GLN A 611 -42.98 22.87 9.67
N THR A 612 -42.00 23.70 9.33
CA THR A 612 -41.48 24.73 10.24
C THR A 612 -42.57 25.80 10.52
N PRO A 613 -42.80 26.22 11.78
CA PRO A 613 -43.73 27.30 12.09
C PRO A 613 -43.33 28.59 11.35
N ARG A 614 -44.30 29.28 10.75
CA ARG A 614 -44.06 30.55 10.04
C ARG A 614 -43.31 31.54 10.94
N GLY A 615 -42.12 31.97 10.49
CA GLY A 615 -41.26 32.91 11.20
C GLY A 615 -40.09 32.28 11.97
N ALA A 616 -40.13 30.98 12.28
CA ALA A 616 -39.01 30.28 12.93
C ALA A 616 -37.81 30.07 11.98
N GLU A 617 -38.02 30.12 10.67
CA GLU A 617 -36.98 29.98 9.64
C GLU A 617 -35.87 31.01 9.78
N LYS A 618 -36.22 32.29 10.01
CA LYS A 618 -35.24 33.36 10.22
C LYS A 618 -34.41 33.11 11.46
N GLN A 619 -35.05 32.70 12.55
CA GLN A 619 -34.37 32.36 13.80
C GLN A 619 -33.41 31.18 13.61
N ILE A 620 -33.81 30.15 12.87
CA ILE A 620 -32.97 28.98 12.56
C ILE A 620 -31.75 29.42 11.74
N ILE A 621 -31.95 30.18 10.66
CA ILE A 621 -30.87 30.66 9.78
C ILE A 621 -29.91 31.57 10.54
N GLU A 622 -30.43 32.49 11.37
CA GLU A 622 -29.63 33.40 12.20
C GLU A 622 -28.80 32.62 13.22
N THR A 623 -29.41 31.67 13.93
CA THR A 623 -28.72 30.80 14.91
C THR A 623 -27.60 30.01 14.25
N LEU A 624 -27.86 29.38 13.10
CA LEU A 624 -26.85 28.62 12.36
C LEU A 624 -25.72 29.53 11.87
N SER A 625 -26.04 30.73 11.38
CA SER A 625 -25.05 31.71 10.92
C SER A 625 -24.17 32.23 12.05
N GLU A 626 -24.73 32.46 13.23
CA GLU A 626 -24.00 32.96 14.41
C GLU A 626 -22.99 31.92 14.94
N ILE A 627 -23.37 30.64 14.94
CA ILE A 627 -22.47 29.54 15.32
C ILE A 627 -21.34 29.39 14.31
N LEU A 628 -21.64 29.49 13.02
CA LEU A 628 -20.64 29.43 11.97
C LEU A 628 -19.65 30.60 12.07
N ARG A 629 -20.12 31.82 12.38
CA ARG A 629 -19.26 33.00 12.64
C ARG A 629 -18.41 32.89 13.90
N SER A 630 -18.90 32.24 14.95
CA SER A 630 -18.15 32.07 16.20
C SER A 630 -17.14 30.93 16.18
N THR A 631 -17.15 30.11 15.12
CA THR A 631 -16.25 28.95 14.94
C THR A 631 -15.12 29.18 13.94
N THR A 632 -15.14 30.30 13.22
CA THR A 632 -13.98 30.92 12.54
C THR A 632 -13.22 31.82 13.47
#